data_AF-A0DHU0-F1
#
_entry.id   AF-A0DHU0-F1
#
_cell.length_a   1.000
_cell.length_b   1.000
_cell.length_c   1.000
_cell.angle_alpha   90.00
_cell.angle_beta   90.00
_cell.angle_gamma   90.00
#
_symmetry.space_group_name_H-M   'P 1'
#
loop_
_entity.id
_entity.type
_entity.pdbx_description
1 polymer ?
#
loop_
_entity_poly.entity_id
_entity_poly.type
_entity_poly.pdbx_seq_one_letter_code
_entity_poly.pdbx_strand_id
1 'polypeptide(L)'
;MSTILPYLINKTNNILLLRGDVGKAKPSVSDLPDSSYQYGKKINRDGIGMKEITSDWQYGNTSHHKKSKTVNLPEDTFVYGLRNKPSTPFGNVMKMNYGNEAADFIENIYRMRSQRIPKKQIIQKNRSYSLRLEHNTKKKEEENKIENILIMISILRNQQLNFVSRFFKTTLLQQPAMRRRTITPIFPPPGYNLAIPDWPVEQFMLRIGKGCSDYGDKFEKLTELFEADRIQMKEKGIPPKVRKYIFSIKEQLRRGKGEHQSRIPKKKATKK
;
A
#
# COMPACT_ATOMS: atom_id res chain seq x y z
N MET A 1 -15.93 -17.29 -41.61
CA MET A 1 -15.51 -18.30 -40.60
C MET A 1 -14.22 -17.82 -39.94
N SER A 2 -14.30 -17.39 -38.69
CA SER A 2 -13.15 -17.26 -37.79
C SER A 2 -13.65 -17.42 -36.36
N THR A 3 -13.61 -18.66 -35.88
CA THR A 3 -13.66 -19.08 -34.48
C THR A 3 -12.45 -18.52 -33.71
N ILE A 4 -12.55 -18.36 -32.37
CA ILE A 4 -11.54 -17.96 -31.33
C ILE A 4 -12.08 -16.68 -30.62
N LEU A 5 -12.65 -16.66 -29.40
CA LEU A 5 -12.45 -17.45 -28.17
C LEU A 5 -13.70 -17.46 -27.27
N PRO A 6 -14.21 -18.63 -26.85
CA PRO A 6 -14.72 -18.83 -25.49
C PRO A 6 -13.54 -19.21 -24.56
N TYR A 7 -13.70 -19.06 -23.25
CA TYR A 7 -12.71 -19.38 -22.19
C TYR A 7 -11.72 -18.29 -21.81
N LEU A 8 -12.23 -17.28 -21.09
CA LEU A 8 -11.52 -16.70 -19.93
C LEU A 8 -12.57 -16.20 -18.92
N ILE A 9 -13.53 -17.06 -18.56
CA ILE A 9 -14.43 -16.79 -17.42
C ILE A 9 -13.60 -16.98 -16.15
N ASN A 10 -13.21 -15.86 -15.55
CA ASN A 10 -12.42 -15.82 -14.33
C ASN A 10 -13.11 -16.60 -13.19
N LYS A 11 -12.36 -17.49 -12.52
CA LYS A 11 -12.80 -18.29 -11.36
C LYS A 11 -13.12 -17.45 -10.10
N THR A 12 -13.06 -16.13 -10.18
CA THR A 12 -13.46 -15.24 -9.09
C THR A 12 -14.90 -14.81 -9.34
N ASN A 13 -15.83 -15.20 -8.46
CA ASN A 13 -17.26 -14.82 -8.49
C ASN A 13 -17.53 -13.31 -8.40
N ASN A 14 -16.51 -12.47 -8.56
CA ASN A 14 -16.62 -11.02 -8.58
C ASN A 14 -16.38 -10.53 -10.00
N ILE A 15 -17.47 -10.37 -10.74
CA ILE A 15 -17.51 -9.95 -12.15
C ILE A 15 -16.98 -8.51 -12.31
N LEU A 16 -16.92 -7.75 -11.21
CA LEU A 16 -16.56 -6.34 -11.21
C LEU A 16 -15.06 -6.07 -11.05
N LEU A 17 -14.25 -7.06 -10.65
CA LEU A 17 -12.84 -6.86 -10.33
C LEU A 17 -11.97 -7.89 -11.03
N LEU A 18 -11.51 -7.55 -12.23
CA LEU A 18 -10.43 -8.25 -12.92
C LEU A 18 -9.15 -8.14 -12.07
N ARG A 19 -8.53 -9.28 -11.74
CA ARG A 19 -7.32 -9.37 -10.88
C ARG A 19 -6.15 -8.51 -11.38
N GLY A 20 -6.14 -8.15 -12.66
CA GLY A 20 -5.14 -7.28 -13.29
C GLY A 20 -5.33 -5.78 -13.02
N ASP A 21 -6.51 -5.34 -12.57
CA ASP A 21 -6.80 -3.91 -12.35
C ASP A 21 -6.68 -3.47 -10.89
N VAL A 22 -6.56 -4.43 -9.97
CA VAL A 22 -6.31 -4.15 -8.56
C VAL A 22 -4.87 -3.64 -8.41
N GLY A 23 -4.72 -2.35 -8.12
CA GLY A 23 -3.42 -1.71 -7.87
C GLY A 23 -2.85 -0.92 -9.05
N LYS A 24 -3.53 -0.90 -10.21
CA LYS A 24 -3.21 0.09 -11.25
C LYS A 24 -3.67 1.47 -10.77
N ALA A 25 -2.87 2.49 -11.07
CA ALA A 25 -3.29 3.88 -10.86
C ALA A 25 -4.57 4.12 -11.68
N LYS A 26 -5.56 4.76 -11.06
CA LYS A 26 -6.77 5.18 -11.79
C LYS A 26 -6.31 6.09 -12.96
N PRO A 27 -6.81 5.88 -14.19
CA PRO A 27 -6.55 6.85 -15.26
C PRO A 27 -7.04 8.23 -14.79
N SER A 28 -6.32 9.28 -15.15
CA SER A 28 -6.77 10.64 -14.81
C SER A 28 -8.14 10.85 -15.42
N VAL A 29 -9.12 11.22 -14.60
CA VAL A 29 -10.51 11.46 -15.03
C VAL A 29 -10.62 12.77 -15.82
N SER A 30 -9.53 13.52 -15.90
CA SER A 30 -9.46 14.82 -16.55
C SER A 30 -8.34 14.77 -17.58
N ASP A 31 -8.67 15.11 -18.81
CA ASP A 31 -7.66 15.44 -19.82
C ASP A 31 -6.95 16.70 -19.33
N LEU A 32 -5.64 16.57 -19.10
CA LEU A 32 -4.83 17.73 -18.78
C LEU A 32 -4.85 18.63 -20.01
N PRO A 33 -5.09 19.95 -19.85
CA PRO A 33 -5.10 20.86 -20.98
C PRO A 33 -3.72 20.86 -21.63
N ASP A 34 -3.69 21.14 -22.95
CA ASP A 34 -2.46 21.16 -23.74
C ASP A 34 -1.42 22.13 -23.14
N SER A 35 -0.15 21.90 -23.44
CA SER A 35 1.01 22.68 -23.00
C SER A 35 0.92 24.19 -23.29
N SER A 36 0.03 24.61 -24.20
CA SER A 36 -0.30 26.00 -24.48
C SER A 36 -1.27 26.64 -23.47
N TYR A 37 -1.80 25.88 -22.51
CA TYR A 37 -2.76 26.38 -21.52
C TYR A 37 -2.04 27.13 -20.40
N GLN A 38 -2.13 28.46 -20.44
CA GLN A 38 -1.57 29.31 -19.41
C GLN A 38 -2.52 29.39 -18.21
N TYR A 39 -2.13 28.74 -17.11
CA TYR A 39 -2.81 28.90 -15.83
C TYR A 39 -2.68 30.35 -15.35
N GLY A 40 -3.79 30.92 -14.88
CA GLY A 40 -3.82 32.28 -14.33
C GLY A 40 -4.11 33.39 -15.34
N LYS A 41 -4.98 33.15 -16.35
CA LYS A 41 -5.63 34.25 -17.07
C LYS A 41 -6.20 35.23 -16.04
N LYS A 42 -5.71 36.47 -16.04
CA LYS A 42 -6.28 37.56 -15.25
C LYS A 42 -7.71 37.74 -15.75
N ILE A 43 -8.68 37.26 -14.98
CA ILE A 43 -10.08 37.58 -15.21
C ILE A 43 -10.18 39.10 -14.99
N ASN A 44 -10.65 39.82 -16.01
CA ASN A 44 -11.03 41.22 -15.83
C ASN A 44 -12.07 41.22 -14.72
N ARG A 45 -11.72 41.78 -13.56
CA ARG A 45 -12.68 41.91 -12.47
C ARG A 45 -13.80 42.79 -12.99
N ASP A 46 -14.97 42.20 -13.20
CA ASP A 46 -16.19 42.96 -13.38
C ASP A 46 -16.26 43.96 -12.20
N GLY A 47 -16.61 45.21 -12.48
CA GLY A 47 -16.56 46.31 -11.51
C GLY A 47 -17.50 46.13 -10.30
N ILE A 48 -18.24 45.04 -10.27
CA ILE A 48 -19.08 44.60 -9.15
C ILE A 48 -18.21 43.66 -8.31
N GLY A 49 -17.68 44.19 -7.22
CA GLY A 49 -16.77 43.44 -6.37
C GLY A 49 -17.51 42.25 -5.76
N MET A 50 -16.88 41.07 -5.73
CA MET A 50 -17.38 39.90 -4.97
C MET A 50 -17.74 40.26 -3.51
N LYS A 51 -17.11 41.32 -2.98
CA LYS A 51 -17.40 41.91 -1.68
C LYS A 51 -18.86 42.40 -1.56
N GLU A 52 -19.41 43.01 -2.61
CA GLU A 52 -20.80 43.51 -2.68
C GLU A 52 -21.81 42.36 -2.70
N ILE A 53 -21.51 41.31 -3.49
CA ILE A 53 -22.34 40.10 -3.57
C ILE A 53 -22.36 39.35 -2.22
N THR A 54 -21.25 39.34 -1.48
CA THR A 54 -21.22 38.73 -0.14
C THR A 54 -21.80 39.60 0.96
N SER A 55 -21.84 40.93 0.82
CA SER A 55 -22.43 41.81 1.83
C SER A 55 -23.96 41.83 1.80
N ASP A 56 -24.57 41.42 0.69
CA ASP A 56 -26.04 41.39 0.54
C ASP A 56 -26.68 40.07 1.01
N TRP A 57 -25.91 39.15 1.60
CA TRP A 57 -26.44 38.07 2.44
C TRP A 57 -26.92 38.61 3.80
N GLN A 58 -27.74 39.67 3.78
CA GLN A 58 -28.54 40.05 4.93
C GLN A 58 -29.63 38.98 5.10
N TYR A 59 -29.50 38.20 6.16
CA TYR A 59 -30.59 37.41 6.73
C TYR A 59 -31.79 38.34 6.93
N GLY A 60 -32.80 38.24 6.05
CA GLY A 60 -34.01 39.04 6.12
C GLY A 60 -34.81 38.72 7.38
N ASN A 61 -34.52 39.42 8.47
CA ASN A 61 -35.27 39.36 9.72
C ASN A 61 -36.26 40.52 9.92
N THR A 62 -36.57 41.28 8.87
CA THR A 62 -37.62 42.32 8.95
C THR A 62 -38.38 42.45 7.63
N SER A 63 -39.11 41.40 7.24
CA SER A 63 -40.23 41.59 6.31
C SER A 63 -41.44 42.06 7.12
N HIS A 64 -41.74 43.36 7.05
CA HIS A 64 -43.06 43.86 7.38
C HIS A 64 -44.09 43.06 6.57
N HIS A 65 -44.99 42.36 7.26
CA HIS A 65 -46.14 41.68 6.68
C HIS A 65 -46.99 42.65 5.85
N LYS A 66 -46.67 42.82 4.57
CA LYS A 66 -47.67 43.18 3.57
C LYS A 66 -48.64 42.01 3.53
N LYS A 67 -49.91 42.29 3.82
CA LYS A 67 -51.03 41.34 3.76
C LYS A 67 -50.82 40.42 2.55
N SER A 68 -50.57 39.14 2.81
CA SER A 68 -50.32 38.15 1.79
C SER A 68 -51.50 38.20 0.82
N LYS A 69 -51.22 38.54 -0.44
CA LYS A 69 -52.09 38.10 -1.52
C LYS A 69 -52.23 36.60 -1.32
N THR A 70 -53.46 36.09 -1.24
CA THR A 70 -53.74 34.67 -1.34
C THR A 70 -53.13 34.20 -2.65
N VAL A 71 -51.94 33.60 -2.56
CA VAL A 71 -51.30 32.95 -3.70
C VAL A 71 -52.20 31.75 -3.97
N ASN A 72 -53.04 31.84 -4.99
CA ASN A 72 -53.76 30.69 -5.49
C ASN A 72 -52.69 29.76 -6.06
N LEU A 73 -52.38 28.69 -5.32
CA LEU A 73 -51.50 27.65 -5.85
C LEU A 73 -52.18 27.10 -7.11
N PRO A 74 -51.44 26.95 -8.22
CA PRO A 74 -52.00 26.37 -9.44
C PRO A 74 -52.58 24.99 -9.14
N GLU A 75 -53.73 24.69 -9.74
CA GLU A 75 -54.41 23.40 -9.58
C GLU A 75 -53.48 22.23 -9.96
N ASP A 76 -53.71 21.06 -9.37
CA ASP A 76 -52.89 19.84 -9.51
C ASP A 76 -52.74 19.32 -10.96
N THR A 77 -53.39 19.98 -11.92
CA THR A 77 -53.25 19.74 -13.37
C THR A 77 -52.03 20.44 -13.99
N PHE A 78 -51.36 21.32 -13.25
CA PHE A 78 -50.21 22.08 -13.78
C PHE A 78 -48.94 21.21 -13.84
N VAL A 79 -48.61 20.74 -15.05
CA VAL A 79 -47.43 19.92 -15.33
C VAL A 79 -46.22 20.80 -15.62
N TYR A 80 -45.20 20.74 -14.75
CA TYR A 80 -43.88 21.30 -15.05
C TYR A 80 -42.97 20.19 -15.62
N GLY A 81 -42.47 20.35 -16.84
CA GLY A 81 -41.42 19.49 -17.39
C GLY A 81 -41.62 19.03 -18.84
N LEU A 82 -40.80 18.05 -19.26
CA LEU A 82 -40.82 17.47 -20.61
C LEU A 82 -42.11 16.66 -20.84
N ARG A 83 -42.75 16.85 -22.02
CA ARG A 83 -44.03 16.25 -22.44
C ARG A 83 -44.19 14.74 -22.22
N ASN A 84 -43.10 13.97 -22.10
CA ASN A 84 -43.13 12.50 -22.01
C ASN A 84 -42.62 11.94 -20.67
N LYS A 85 -42.47 12.77 -19.63
CA LYS A 85 -42.20 12.28 -18.27
C LYS A 85 -43.39 12.59 -17.38
N PRO A 86 -43.87 11.63 -16.56
CA PRO A 86 -44.89 11.95 -15.57
C PRO A 86 -44.36 13.06 -14.67
N SER A 87 -45.12 14.14 -14.55
CA SER A 87 -44.76 15.25 -13.66
C SER A 87 -44.61 14.70 -12.26
N THR A 88 -43.53 15.04 -11.57
CA THR A 88 -43.43 14.79 -10.13
C THR A 88 -44.60 15.54 -9.47
N PRO A 89 -45.52 14.89 -8.76
CA PRO A 89 -46.70 15.56 -8.22
C PRO A 89 -46.24 16.54 -7.15
N PHE A 90 -46.19 17.81 -7.53
CA PHE A 90 -45.56 18.86 -6.73
C PHE A 90 -46.32 19.08 -5.41
N GLY A 91 -47.63 18.83 -5.40
CA GLY A 91 -48.43 18.81 -4.17
C GLY A 91 -47.88 17.83 -3.13
N ASN A 92 -47.43 16.64 -3.53
CA ASN A 92 -46.84 15.65 -2.63
C ASN A 92 -45.43 16.04 -2.18
N VAL A 93 -44.68 16.75 -3.04
CA VAL A 93 -43.34 17.27 -2.69
C VAL A 93 -43.46 18.39 -1.65
N MET A 94 -44.39 19.34 -1.85
CA MET A 94 -44.62 20.43 -0.90
C MET A 94 -45.18 19.94 0.43
N LYS A 95 -46.02 18.90 0.40
CA LYS A 95 -46.55 18.22 1.61
C LYS A 95 -45.52 17.28 2.28
N MET A 96 -44.31 17.13 1.71
CA MET A 96 -43.26 16.25 2.21
C MET A 96 -43.66 14.76 2.30
N ASN A 97 -44.66 14.32 1.54
CA ASN A 97 -45.19 12.95 1.60
C ASN A 97 -44.11 11.91 1.26
N TYR A 98 -43.28 12.17 0.25
CA TYR A 98 -42.17 11.29 -0.12
C TYR A 98 -41.11 11.13 0.95
N GLY A 99 -40.86 12.20 1.73
CA GLY A 99 -39.92 12.15 2.85
C GLY A 99 -40.45 11.27 3.97
N ASN A 100 -41.74 11.42 4.30
CA ASN A 100 -42.42 10.63 5.32
C ASN A 100 -42.50 9.14 4.94
N GLU A 101 -42.92 8.84 3.70
CA GLU A 101 -42.95 7.46 3.19
C GLU A 101 -41.57 6.79 3.21
N ALA A 102 -40.52 7.54 2.86
CA ALA A 102 -39.15 7.02 2.92
C ALA A 102 -38.69 6.78 4.37
N ALA A 103 -39.06 7.66 5.30
CA ALA A 103 -38.77 7.50 6.72
C ALA A 103 -39.47 6.25 7.29
N ASP A 104 -40.76 6.09 7.03
CA ASP A 104 -41.56 4.92 7.44
C ASP A 104 -41.00 3.61 6.87
N PHE A 105 -40.56 3.65 5.61
CA PHE A 105 -39.93 2.49 4.96
C PHE A 105 -38.62 2.09 5.65
N ILE A 106 -37.77 3.08 5.97
CA ILE A 106 -36.51 2.84 6.68
C ILE A 106 -36.78 2.28 8.09
N GLU A 107 -37.74 2.86 8.81
CA GLU A 107 -38.13 2.39 10.15
C GLU A 107 -38.62 0.94 10.12
N ASN A 108 -39.47 0.59 9.14
CA ASN A 108 -39.91 -0.78 8.93
C ASN A 108 -38.75 -1.75 8.65
N ILE A 109 -37.74 -1.34 7.88
CA ILE A 109 -36.52 -2.15 7.68
C ILE A 109 -35.80 -2.40 9.00
N TYR A 110 -35.64 -1.37 9.83
CA TYR A 110 -34.98 -1.51 11.14
C TYR A 110 -35.78 -2.40 12.08
N ARG A 111 -37.11 -2.25 12.12
CA ARG A 111 -38.02 -3.13 12.88
C ARG A 111 -37.92 -4.59 12.44
N MET A 112 -37.88 -4.83 11.13
CA MET A 112 -37.70 -6.18 10.58
C MET A 112 -36.32 -6.78 10.88
N ARG A 113 -35.28 -5.95 11.03
CA ARG A 113 -33.93 -6.40 11.40
C ARG A 113 -33.80 -6.67 12.89
N SER A 114 -34.42 -5.86 13.75
CA SER A 114 -34.38 -6.04 15.21
C SER A 114 -35.08 -7.32 15.66
N GLN A 115 -36.15 -7.72 14.96
CA GLN A 115 -36.87 -8.96 15.23
C GLN A 115 -36.16 -10.22 14.70
N ARG A 116 -35.16 -10.07 13.83
CA ARG A 116 -34.40 -11.22 13.34
C ARG A 116 -33.37 -11.64 14.39
N ILE A 117 -33.62 -12.77 15.04
CA ILE A 117 -32.58 -13.49 15.78
C ILE A 117 -31.42 -13.72 14.81
N PRO A 118 -30.17 -13.32 15.15
CA PRO A 118 -29.05 -13.51 14.27
C PRO A 118 -28.92 -15.01 13.98
N LYS A 119 -29.22 -15.40 12.73
CA LYS A 119 -28.99 -16.78 12.29
C LYS A 119 -27.50 -17.01 12.44
N LYS A 120 -27.11 -17.86 13.39
CA LYS A 120 -25.74 -18.35 13.49
C LYS A 120 -25.43 -18.96 12.14
N GLN A 121 -24.63 -18.28 11.33
CA GLN A 121 -24.17 -18.82 10.08
C GLN A 121 -23.38 -20.07 10.46
N ILE A 122 -23.95 -21.25 10.15
CA ILE A 122 -23.24 -22.51 10.27
C ILE A 122 -22.21 -22.48 9.15
N ILE A 123 -21.05 -21.89 9.45
CA ILE A 123 -19.90 -21.95 8.57
C ILE A 123 -19.57 -23.44 8.48
N GLN A 124 -19.81 -24.03 7.31
CA GLN A 124 -19.42 -25.41 7.06
C GLN A 124 -17.92 -25.51 7.35
N LYS A 125 -17.59 -26.32 8.35
CA LYS A 125 -16.21 -26.51 8.77
C LYS A 125 -15.51 -27.34 7.70
N ASN A 126 -14.83 -26.66 6.79
CA ASN A 126 -13.98 -27.32 5.80
C ASN A 126 -12.82 -28.03 6.53
N ARG A 127 -12.28 -29.09 5.92
CA ARG A 127 -11.14 -29.87 6.46
C ARG A 127 -9.98 -28.99 6.96
N SER A 128 -9.71 -27.87 6.28
CA SER A 128 -8.68 -26.90 6.69
C SER A 128 -8.95 -26.23 8.04
N TYR A 129 -10.21 -26.05 8.42
CA TYR A 129 -10.59 -25.48 9.71
C TYR A 129 -10.30 -26.46 10.84
N SER A 130 -10.64 -27.74 10.66
CA SER A 130 -10.32 -28.81 11.62
C SER A 130 -8.81 -28.95 11.81
N LEU A 131 -8.04 -28.96 10.72
CA LEU A 131 -6.57 -29.02 10.79
C LEU A 131 -5.96 -27.81 11.54
N ARG A 132 -6.53 -26.61 11.40
CA ARG A 132 -6.08 -25.43 12.16
C ARG A 132 -6.40 -25.56 13.64
N LEU A 133 -7.57 -26.10 13.98
CA LEU A 133 -7.92 -26.35 15.38
C LEU A 133 -6.96 -27.36 16.01
N GLU A 134 -6.70 -28.48 15.34
CA GLU A 134 -5.74 -29.49 15.80
C GLU A 134 -4.31 -28.93 15.96
N HIS A 135 -3.87 -28.11 15.01
CA HIS A 135 -2.56 -27.46 15.11
C HIS A 135 -2.51 -26.48 16.30
N ASN A 136 -3.58 -25.72 16.53
CA ASN A 136 -3.66 -24.78 17.63
C ASN A 136 -3.74 -25.47 18.99
N THR A 137 -4.45 -26.60 19.11
CA THR A 137 -4.48 -27.39 20.35
C THR A 137 -3.12 -28.00 20.65
N LYS A 138 -2.46 -28.61 19.66
CA LYS A 138 -1.10 -29.14 19.80
C LYS A 138 -0.10 -28.06 20.21
N LYS A 139 -0.17 -26.89 19.58
CA LYS A 139 0.69 -25.75 19.94
C LYS A 139 0.45 -25.28 21.37
N LYS A 140 -0.80 -25.22 21.82
CA LYS A 140 -1.15 -24.84 23.20
C LYS A 140 -0.66 -25.88 24.22
N GLU A 141 -0.73 -27.17 23.88
CA GLU A 141 -0.14 -28.24 24.70
C GLU A 141 1.39 -28.14 24.78
N GLU A 142 2.06 -27.78 23.69
CA GLU A 142 3.51 -27.52 23.69
C GLU A 142 3.88 -26.28 24.51
N GLU A 143 3.12 -25.19 24.39
CA GLU A 143 3.30 -23.97 25.19
C GLU A 143 3.16 -24.29 26.69
N ASN A 144 2.13 -25.04 27.09
CA ASN A 144 1.94 -25.48 28.48
C ASN A 144 3.09 -26.38 28.97
N LYS A 145 3.62 -27.27 28.12
CA LYS A 145 4.81 -28.09 28.46
C LYS A 145 6.05 -27.22 28.68
N ILE A 146 6.26 -26.21 27.83
CA ILE A 146 7.36 -25.26 27.96
C ILE A 146 7.21 -24.44 29.24
N GLU A 147 6.02 -23.95 29.56
CA GLU A 147 5.76 -23.23 30.81
C GLU A 147 6.06 -24.10 32.04
N ASN A 148 5.64 -25.36 32.05
CA ASN A 148 5.97 -26.30 33.13
C ASN A 148 7.48 -26.55 33.25
N ILE A 149 8.19 -26.68 32.14
CA ILE A 149 9.66 -26.82 32.12
C ILE A 149 10.33 -25.53 32.63
N LEU A 150 9.83 -24.36 32.23
CA LEU A 150 10.35 -23.07 32.69
C LEU A 150 10.13 -22.87 34.19
N ILE A 151 8.98 -23.28 34.72
CA ILE A 151 8.71 -23.27 36.16
C ILE A 151 9.70 -24.19 36.89
N MET A 152 9.92 -25.42 36.41
CA MET A 152 10.94 -26.34 36.96
C MET A 152 12.35 -25.76 36.92
N ILE A 153 12.75 -25.16 35.79
CA ILE A 153 14.05 -24.49 35.64
C ILE A 153 14.15 -23.28 36.57
N SER A 154 13.06 -22.54 36.81
CA SER A 154 13.04 -21.37 37.69
C SER A 154 13.22 -21.75 39.16
N ILE A 155 12.63 -22.88 39.58
CA ILE A 155 12.80 -23.45 40.92
C ILE A 155 14.26 -23.88 41.11
N LEU A 156 14.88 -24.48 40.09
CA LEU A 156 16.30 -24.86 40.10
C LEU A 156 17.26 -23.66 40.03
N ARG A 157 16.83 -22.54 39.44
CA ARG A 157 17.65 -21.32 39.26
C ARG A 157 17.68 -20.39 40.47
N ASN A 158 16.81 -20.57 41.46
CA ASN A 158 16.90 -19.80 42.71
C ASN A 158 18.14 -20.16 43.57
N GLN A 159 19.04 -21.01 43.08
CA GLN A 159 20.38 -21.28 43.62
C GLN A 159 21.50 -20.53 42.86
N GLN A 160 21.40 -19.20 42.75
CA GLN A 160 22.34 -18.29 42.08
C GLN A 160 22.14 -18.16 40.56
N LEU A 161 21.62 -17.01 40.14
CA LEU A 161 21.72 -16.56 38.75
C LEU A 161 22.67 -15.38 38.64
N ASN A 162 23.90 -15.70 38.25
CA ASN A 162 24.78 -14.77 37.57
C ASN A 162 24.16 -14.39 36.23
N PHE A 163 23.88 -13.11 36.04
CA PHE A 163 23.37 -12.57 34.79
C PHE A 163 24.50 -12.62 33.74
N VAL A 164 24.56 -13.69 32.94
CA VAL A 164 25.47 -13.74 31.79
C VAL A 164 24.93 -12.77 30.75
N SER A 165 25.59 -11.63 30.62
CA SER A 165 25.35 -10.69 29.53
C SER A 165 25.40 -11.45 28.20
N ARG A 166 24.31 -11.38 27.44
CA ARG A 166 24.23 -11.95 26.09
C ARG A 166 25.11 -11.12 25.16
N PHE A 167 26.42 -11.32 25.25
CA PHE A 167 27.36 -10.72 24.30
C PHE A 167 26.98 -11.19 22.90
N PHE A 168 26.78 -10.25 21.98
CA PHE A 168 26.62 -10.57 20.57
C PHE A 168 27.91 -11.28 20.11
N LYS A 169 27.79 -12.53 19.65
CA LYS A 169 28.94 -13.37 19.25
C LYS A 169 29.84 -12.73 18.18
N THR A 170 29.30 -11.80 17.38
CA THR A 170 30.04 -11.08 16.35
C THR A 170 29.59 -9.63 16.34
N THR A 171 30.49 -8.71 16.72
CA THR A 171 30.32 -7.28 16.49
C THR A 171 30.70 -6.98 15.04
N LEU A 172 29.73 -6.56 14.23
CA LEU A 172 30.02 -6.12 12.86
C LEU A 172 30.29 -4.62 12.89
N LEU A 173 31.33 -4.18 12.18
CA LEU A 173 31.64 -2.76 12.04
C LEU A 173 30.43 -2.02 11.45
N GLN A 174 30.02 -0.93 12.11
CA GLN A 174 28.94 -0.10 11.62
C GLN A 174 29.42 0.71 10.41
N GLN A 175 28.80 0.49 9.26
CA GLN A 175 29.11 1.20 8.02
C GLN A 175 27.88 1.96 7.50
N PRO A 176 28.07 3.10 6.82
CA PRO A 176 26.97 3.91 6.31
C PRO A 176 26.10 3.10 5.33
N ALA A 177 24.78 3.32 5.38
CA ALA A 177 23.86 2.65 4.48
C ALA A 177 23.86 3.29 3.09
N MET A 178 23.93 2.46 2.05
CA MET A 178 23.86 2.91 0.67
C MET A 178 22.42 3.35 0.30
N ARG A 179 22.25 4.62 -0.09
CA ARG A 179 21.02 5.14 -0.70
C ARG A 179 21.13 5.12 -2.24
N ARG A 180 20.15 4.52 -2.92
CA ARG A 180 20.11 4.35 -4.39
C ARG A 180 19.26 5.42 -5.08
N ARG A 181 19.70 6.67 -5.04
CA ARG A 181 18.93 7.78 -5.61
C ARG A 181 19.11 7.93 -7.12
N THR A 182 20.32 7.69 -7.62
CA THR A 182 20.71 8.00 -9.01
C THR A 182 21.02 6.75 -9.84
N ILE A 183 20.65 5.57 -9.36
CA ILE A 183 20.96 4.31 -10.06
C ILE A 183 19.85 4.04 -11.06
N THR A 184 20.19 4.05 -12.35
CA THR A 184 19.26 3.61 -13.40
C THR A 184 19.34 2.09 -13.56
N PRO A 185 18.20 1.38 -13.61
CA PRO A 185 18.22 -0.05 -13.88
C PRO A 185 18.57 -0.31 -15.35
N ILE A 186 19.40 -1.33 -15.59
CA ILE A 186 19.78 -1.77 -16.93
C ILE A 186 18.68 -2.69 -17.48
N PHE A 187 18.24 -2.43 -18.72
CA PHE A 187 17.27 -3.25 -19.45
C PHE A 187 17.76 -3.48 -20.90
N PRO A 188 17.80 -4.73 -21.39
CA PRO A 188 17.46 -5.99 -20.71
C PRO A 188 18.44 -6.35 -19.59
N PRO A 189 18.04 -7.18 -18.60
CA PRO A 189 18.93 -7.58 -17.51
C PRO A 189 20.07 -8.45 -18.05
N PRO A 190 21.32 -8.24 -17.57
CA PRO A 190 22.50 -8.95 -18.07
C PRO A 190 22.54 -10.45 -17.69
N GLY A 191 21.85 -10.86 -16.62
CA GLY A 191 21.79 -12.24 -16.19
C GLY A 191 23.16 -12.77 -15.75
N TYR A 192 23.53 -13.97 -16.23
CA TYR A 192 24.82 -14.60 -15.94
C TYR A 192 25.98 -14.05 -16.78
N ASN A 193 25.68 -13.35 -17.87
CA ASN A 193 26.69 -12.76 -18.78
C ASN A 193 27.19 -11.40 -18.29
N LEU A 194 27.10 -11.16 -16.99
CA LEU A 194 27.52 -9.91 -16.38
C LEU A 194 29.06 -9.81 -16.41
N ALA A 195 29.60 -8.84 -17.16
CA ALA A 195 31.03 -8.56 -17.17
C ALA A 195 31.47 -8.04 -15.79
N ILE A 196 32.33 -8.81 -15.11
CA ILE A 196 32.85 -8.47 -13.78
C ILE A 196 34.08 -7.55 -13.99
N PRO A 197 34.12 -6.35 -13.38
CA PRO A 197 35.31 -5.50 -13.43
C PRO A 197 36.51 -6.15 -12.72
N ASP A 198 37.73 -5.95 -13.24
CA ASP A 198 38.99 -6.40 -12.62
C ASP A 198 39.40 -5.50 -11.45
N TRP A 199 38.56 -5.40 -10.43
CA TRP A 199 38.84 -4.65 -9.21
C TRP A 199 39.41 -5.54 -8.11
N PRO A 200 40.27 -4.99 -7.23
CA PRO A 200 40.66 -5.69 -6.02
C PRO A 200 39.43 -5.96 -5.14
N VAL A 201 39.38 -7.15 -4.55
CA VAL A 201 38.23 -7.62 -3.76
C VAL A 201 37.92 -6.68 -2.60
N GLU A 202 38.95 -6.19 -1.92
CA GLU A 202 38.84 -5.26 -0.80
C GLU A 202 38.09 -3.98 -1.20
N GLN A 203 38.41 -3.41 -2.37
CA GLN A 203 37.76 -2.20 -2.86
C GLN A 203 36.29 -2.45 -3.19
N PHE A 204 35.95 -3.62 -3.72
CA PHE A 204 34.55 -4.01 -3.93
C PHE A 204 33.80 -4.17 -2.60
N MET A 205 34.40 -4.85 -1.62
CA MET A 205 33.79 -5.07 -0.30
C MET A 205 33.60 -3.78 0.50
N LEU A 206 34.56 -2.86 0.43
CA LEU A 206 34.44 -1.54 1.02
C LEU A 206 33.27 -0.74 0.40
N ARG A 207 33.08 -0.87 -0.91
CA ARG A 207 32.07 -0.12 -1.66
C ARG A 207 30.65 -0.61 -1.42
N ILE A 208 30.43 -1.92 -1.26
CA ILE A 208 29.12 -2.46 -0.90
C ILE A 208 28.74 -2.10 0.54
N GLY A 209 29.73 -2.03 1.45
CA GLY A 209 29.56 -1.65 2.84
C GLY A 209 28.98 -2.77 3.73
N LYS A 210 28.28 -2.39 4.81
CA LYS A 210 27.62 -3.29 5.79
C LYS A 210 28.56 -4.26 6.55
N GLY A 211 29.81 -3.87 6.78
CA GLY A 211 30.82 -4.66 7.49
C GLY A 211 31.39 -5.79 6.63
N CYS A 212 31.42 -5.60 5.31
CA CYS A 212 32.05 -6.57 4.41
C CYS A 212 33.57 -6.35 4.27
N SER A 213 34.09 -5.16 4.60
CA SER A 213 35.51 -4.81 4.48
C SER A 213 36.44 -5.82 5.15
N ASP A 214 36.05 -6.31 6.32
CA ASP A 214 36.90 -7.14 7.20
C ASP A 214 37.08 -8.57 6.66
N TYR A 215 36.43 -8.90 5.55
CA TYR A 215 36.45 -10.22 4.94
C TYR A 215 37.00 -10.21 3.50
N GLY A 216 37.64 -9.10 3.10
CA GLY A 216 38.30 -8.96 1.78
C GLY A 216 39.38 -10.00 1.56
N ASP A 217 40.23 -10.20 2.56
CA ASP A 217 41.42 -11.08 2.54
C ASP A 217 41.12 -12.56 2.31
N LYS A 218 39.83 -12.95 2.38
CA LYS A 218 39.39 -14.35 2.24
C LYS A 218 39.21 -14.79 0.78
N PHE A 219 39.28 -13.86 -0.16
CA PHE A 219 39.15 -14.15 -1.58
C PHE A 219 40.30 -13.49 -2.33
N GLU A 220 40.93 -14.24 -3.23
CA GLU A 220 42.06 -13.73 -4.02
C GLU A 220 41.57 -12.86 -5.18
N LYS A 221 40.48 -13.29 -5.83
CA LYS A 221 39.94 -12.66 -7.04
C LYS A 221 38.46 -12.36 -6.89
N LEU A 222 38.01 -11.30 -7.57
CA LEU A 222 36.61 -10.92 -7.57
C LEU A 222 35.73 -11.97 -8.28
N THR A 223 36.28 -12.64 -9.31
CA THR A 223 35.61 -13.75 -10.00
C THR A 223 35.25 -14.88 -9.03
N GLU A 224 36.19 -15.27 -8.17
CA GLU A 224 35.99 -16.29 -7.12
C GLU A 224 34.82 -15.91 -6.20
N LEU A 225 34.69 -14.63 -5.81
CA LEU A 225 33.59 -14.14 -4.98
C LEU A 225 32.22 -14.26 -5.70
N PHE A 226 32.19 -13.99 -7.01
CA PHE A 226 30.96 -14.03 -7.81
C PHE A 226 30.53 -15.47 -8.16
N GLU A 227 31.45 -16.42 -8.19
CA GLU A 227 31.17 -17.85 -8.36
C GLU A 227 30.83 -18.53 -7.03
N ALA A 228 31.41 -18.06 -5.91
CA ALA A 228 31.28 -18.73 -4.63
C ALA A 228 29.83 -18.87 -4.11
N ASP A 229 29.55 -20.05 -3.55
CA ASP A 229 28.30 -20.42 -2.91
C ASP A 229 28.22 -20.02 -1.43
N ARG A 230 27.00 -19.98 -0.86
CA ARG A 230 26.79 -19.66 0.57
C ARG A 230 27.52 -20.62 1.50
N ILE A 231 27.70 -21.87 1.08
CA ILE A 231 28.38 -22.93 1.84
C ILE A 231 29.88 -22.69 1.81
N GLN A 232 30.47 -22.46 0.64
CA GLN A 232 31.90 -22.11 0.51
C GLN A 232 32.26 -20.84 1.31
N MET A 233 31.39 -19.83 1.29
CA MET A 233 31.60 -18.64 2.14
C MET A 233 31.51 -18.96 3.65
N LYS A 234 30.76 -20.01 4.05
CA LYS A 234 30.69 -20.48 5.45
C LYS A 234 32.03 -21.08 5.87
N GLU A 235 32.59 -21.91 5.01
CA GLU A 235 33.86 -22.61 5.22
C GLU A 235 35.01 -21.61 5.35
N LYS A 236 34.99 -20.54 4.54
CA LYS A 236 35.89 -19.38 4.70
C LYS A 236 35.64 -18.57 5.98
N GLY A 237 34.66 -18.92 6.81
CA GLY A 237 34.41 -18.27 8.11
C GLY A 237 33.70 -16.91 8.01
N ILE A 238 32.86 -16.68 7.00
CA ILE A 238 32.12 -15.42 6.85
C ILE A 238 30.80 -15.50 7.63
N PRO A 239 30.44 -14.50 8.46
CA PRO A 239 29.23 -14.56 9.25
C PRO A 239 27.97 -14.58 8.37
N PRO A 240 26.87 -15.21 8.83
CA PRO A 240 25.66 -15.38 8.04
C PRO A 240 25.05 -14.07 7.49
N LYS A 241 25.14 -12.98 8.26
CA LYS A 241 24.60 -11.67 7.88
C LYS A 241 25.33 -11.06 6.69
N VAL A 242 26.66 -11.15 6.68
CA VAL A 242 27.52 -10.68 5.58
C VAL A 242 27.30 -11.53 4.32
N ARG A 243 27.25 -12.86 4.46
CA ARG A 243 26.95 -13.77 3.34
C ARG A 243 25.62 -13.47 2.67
N LYS A 244 24.55 -13.30 3.46
CA LYS A 244 23.22 -12.92 2.92
C LYS A 244 23.27 -11.59 2.17
N TYR A 245 24.03 -10.62 2.67
CA TYR A 245 24.16 -9.32 2.04
C TYR A 245 24.92 -9.37 0.70
N ILE A 246 26.08 -10.03 0.66
CA ILE A 246 26.87 -10.20 -0.57
C ILE A 246 26.03 -10.91 -1.65
N PHE A 247 25.30 -11.97 -1.28
CA PHE A 247 24.39 -12.66 -2.21
C PHE A 247 23.28 -11.76 -2.77
N SER A 248 22.70 -10.91 -1.91
CA SER A 248 21.68 -9.95 -2.35
C SER A 248 22.25 -8.96 -3.37
N ILE A 249 23.49 -8.51 -3.18
CA ILE A 249 24.18 -7.62 -4.14
C ILE A 249 24.48 -8.35 -5.46
N LYS A 250 25.03 -9.57 -5.42
CA LYS A 250 25.28 -10.40 -6.62
C LYS A 250 24.02 -10.50 -7.49
N GLU A 251 22.90 -10.87 -6.87
CA GLU A 251 21.61 -11.01 -7.57
C GLU A 251 21.08 -9.68 -8.12
N GLN A 252 21.28 -8.57 -7.40
CA GLN A 252 20.85 -7.27 -7.89
C GLN A 252 21.65 -6.83 -9.12
N LEU A 253 22.94 -7.12 -9.18
CA LEU A 253 23.77 -6.84 -10.35
C LEU A 253 23.34 -7.69 -11.55
N ARG A 254 23.09 -8.99 -11.35
CA ARG A 254 22.56 -9.89 -12.40
C ARG A 254 21.20 -9.43 -12.94
N ARG A 255 20.35 -8.87 -12.08
CA ARG A 255 19.04 -8.29 -12.45
C ARG A 255 19.13 -6.90 -13.07
N GLY A 256 20.32 -6.32 -13.21
CA GLY A 256 20.50 -4.95 -13.71
C GLY A 256 20.04 -3.85 -12.75
N LYS A 257 19.83 -4.14 -11.45
CA LYS A 257 19.33 -3.20 -10.43
C LYS A 257 20.43 -2.45 -9.67
N GLY A 258 21.60 -2.30 -10.28
CA GLY A 258 22.78 -1.68 -9.71
C GLY A 258 23.77 -1.31 -10.80
N GLU A 259 24.34 -0.11 -10.75
CA GLU A 259 25.43 0.28 -11.65
C GLU A 259 26.76 -0.19 -11.06
N HIS A 260 27.57 -0.86 -11.88
CA HIS A 260 28.98 -1.13 -11.57
C HIS A 260 29.80 0.16 -11.50
N GLN A 261 29.42 1.19 -12.26
CA GLN A 261 30.28 2.36 -12.51
C GLN A 261 30.05 3.57 -11.59
N SER A 262 28.90 3.72 -10.93
CA SER A 262 28.65 4.96 -10.18
C SER A 262 29.44 5.02 -8.89
N ARG A 263 30.43 5.93 -8.85
CA ARG A 263 31.26 6.40 -7.71
C ARG A 263 32.74 5.96 -7.68
N ILE A 264 33.51 6.23 -8.73
CA ILE A 264 34.74 6.98 -8.41
C ILE A 264 34.20 8.37 -8.09
N PRO A 265 34.28 8.88 -6.84
CA PRO A 265 34.04 10.31 -6.65
C PRO A 265 35.02 10.98 -7.60
N LYS A 266 34.52 11.66 -8.65
CA LYS A 266 35.37 12.57 -9.42
C LYS A 266 36.01 13.44 -8.36
N LYS A 267 37.34 13.32 -8.14
CA LYS A 267 38.06 14.17 -7.19
C LYS A 267 37.57 15.58 -7.52
N LYS A 268 36.88 16.24 -6.57
CA LYS A 268 36.46 17.61 -6.78
C LYS A 268 37.75 18.32 -7.16
N ALA A 269 37.83 18.85 -8.38
CA ALA A 269 39.00 19.59 -8.81
C ALA A 269 39.21 20.67 -7.74
N THR A 270 40.27 20.53 -6.96
CA THR A 270 40.73 21.59 -6.07
C THR A 270 41.05 22.74 -7.01
N LYS A 271 40.19 23.76 -7.04
CA LYS A 271 40.52 25.05 -7.66
C LYS A 271 41.79 25.52 -6.95
N LYS A 272 42.92 25.43 -7.65
CA LYS A 272 44.12 26.21 -7.32
C LYS A 272 43.83 27.66 -7.64
#